data_AF-A0A952TXF7-F1
#
_entry.id   AF-A0A952TXF7-F1
#
_cell.length_a   1.000
_cell.length_b   1.000
_cell.length_c   1.000
_cell.angle_alpha   90.00
_cell.angle_beta   90.00
_cell.angle_gamma   90.00
#
_symmetry.space_group_name_H-M   'P 1'
#
loop_
_entity.id
_entity.type
_entity.pdbx_description
1 polymer ?
#
loop_
_entity_poly.entity_id
_entity_poly.type
_entity_poly.pdbx_seq_one_letter_code
_entity_poly.pdbx_strand_id
1 'polypeptide(L)'
;MKNTIIIIGLLINLSCFTLLSQSPPCFPEDQGLNFEIPLNHNCPPYSTDMPFDVLIGYIALDSLTKNVDIDDYYSFMNNQTYNDTIKTMMRYFYKMLEFNPEKYLNYKHSGQINKYEAMDYEHLFYDFVRRISPEPILDASLLASFVIAKITVNSVYNYNDSIARSAKTASIITAYIDSLIKGKVISECPNPPIIGSPIQKCIKFEIAKEWFTYNPDFEMIPGQSYFVFFDYRLICKTETSSYFTIFPLRFVDSKTNSIYPVIDNSIIDIHNELGFGTNIDINTFYNLIQTRVNQIKNFTP
;
A
#
# COMPACT_ATOMS: atom_id res chain seq x y z
N MET A 1 39.98 54.18 -9.80
CA MET A 1 39.89 53.08 -8.81
C MET A 1 38.59 53.22 -8.03
N LYS A 2 37.53 52.52 -8.47
CA LYS A 2 36.33 52.26 -7.68
C LYS A 2 35.96 50.82 -7.98
N ASN A 3 35.98 49.98 -6.94
CA ASN A 3 35.91 48.53 -7.02
C ASN A 3 34.51 48.08 -7.42
N THR A 4 34.42 47.40 -8.55
CA THR A 4 33.25 46.63 -8.98
C THR A 4 33.20 45.35 -8.15
N ILE A 5 32.30 45.28 -7.17
CA ILE A 5 31.99 44.06 -6.44
C ILE A 5 31.04 43.24 -7.32
N ILE A 6 31.57 42.21 -7.98
CA ILE A 6 30.79 41.20 -8.69
C ILE A 6 30.27 40.23 -7.62
N ILE A 7 28.99 40.36 -7.26
CA ILE A 7 28.27 39.37 -6.47
C ILE A 7 28.06 38.16 -7.39
N ILE A 8 28.89 37.13 -7.20
CA ILE A 8 28.63 35.79 -7.72
C ILE A 8 27.44 35.24 -6.93
N GLY A 9 26.25 35.46 -7.47
CA GLY A 9 25.03 34.77 -7.05
C GLY A 9 25.19 33.29 -7.40
N LEU A 10 25.71 32.51 -6.45
CA LEU A 10 25.68 31.06 -6.50
C LEU A 10 24.19 30.67 -6.38
N LEU A 11 23.53 30.54 -7.54
CA LEU A 11 22.30 29.79 -7.70
C LEU A 11 22.60 28.35 -7.29
N ILE A 12 22.53 28.06 -5.99
CA ILE A 12 22.28 26.72 -5.51
C ILE A 12 20.87 26.41 -6.01
N ASN A 13 20.81 25.86 -7.21
CA ASN A 13 19.70 25.04 -7.64
C ASN A 13 19.52 24.01 -6.52
N LEU A 14 18.56 24.27 -5.63
CA LEU A 14 17.81 23.21 -4.99
C LEU A 14 17.09 22.48 -6.11
N SER A 15 17.83 21.66 -6.84
CA SER A 15 17.26 20.57 -7.57
C SER A 15 16.78 19.60 -6.50
N CYS A 16 15.54 19.84 -6.08
CA CYS A 16 14.68 18.84 -5.48
C CYS A 16 14.44 17.78 -6.58
N PHE A 17 15.49 17.04 -6.93
CA PHE A 17 15.36 15.81 -7.69
C PHE A 17 14.67 14.87 -6.73
N THR A 18 13.37 14.67 -6.94
CA THR A 18 12.66 13.53 -6.38
C THR A 18 13.45 12.29 -6.79
N LEU A 19 14.08 11.67 -5.79
CA LEU A 19 14.82 10.41 -5.87
C LEU A 19 13.87 9.33 -6.39
N LEU A 20 13.82 9.13 -7.70
CA LEU A 20 13.72 7.77 -8.18
C LEU A 20 15.03 7.11 -7.81
N SER A 21 14.96 6.13 -6.92
CA SER A 21 16.12 5.34 -6.57
C SER A 21 16.65 4.68 -7.86
N GLN A 22 17.97 4.73 -8.04
CA GLN A 22 18.65 3.77 -8.92
C GLN A 22 18.27 2.36 -8.43
N SER A 23 18.30 1.35 -9.30
CA SER A 23 17.96 -0.03 -8.92
C SER A 23 18.55 -0.38 -7.55
N PRO A 24 17.75 -0.95 -6.62
CA PRO A 24 18.11 -1.00 -5.22
C PRO A 24 19.46 -1.72 -5.10
N PRO A 25 20.38 -1.30 -4.22
CA PRO A 25 21.76 -1.80 -4.22
C PRO A 25 21.87 -3.33 -4.08
N CYS A 26 20.89 -3.94 -3.42
CA CYS A 26 20.73 -5.37 -3.20
C CYS A 26 20.27 -6.14 -4.45
N PHE A 27 19.62 -5.47 -5.40
CA PHE A 27 19.02 -6.03 -6.60
C PHE A 27 19.24 -5.04 -7.77
N PRO A 28 20.50 -4.86 -8.20
CA PRO A 28 20.84 -3.89 -9.25
C PRO A 28 20.21 -4.25 -10.60
N GLU A 29 19.81 -5.50 -10.79
CA GLU A 29 19.06 -5.96 -11.97
C GLU A 29 17.55 -5.70 -11.86
N ASP A 30 17.06 -5.18 -10.74
CA ASP A 30 15.64 -4.80 -10.62
C ASP A 30 15.29 -3.79 -11.70
N GLN A 31 14.42 -4.22 -12.61
CA GLN A 31 13.75 -3.33 -13.55
C GLN A 31 12.43 -2.80 -12.96
N GLY A 32 12.04 -3.34 -11.80
CA GLY A 32 10.88 -2.96 -11.03
C GLY A 32 11.00 -1.56 -10.45
N LEU A 33 9.85 -1.05 -10.01
CA LEU A 33 9.76 0.27 -9.41
C LEU A 33 9.99 0.18 -7.93
N ASN A 34 10.97 0.94 -7.48
CA ASN A 34 11.31 0.98 -6.08
C ASN A 34 11.40 2.43 -5.60
N PHE A 35 11.09 2.60 -4.33
CA PHE A 35 11.32 3.84 -3.62
C PHE A 35 12.00 3.53 -2.30
N GLU A 36 12.83 4.47 -1.88
CA GLU A 36 13.69 4.35 -0.72
C GLU A 36 13.04 5.03 0.47
N ILE A 37 12.91 4.31 1.58
CA ILE A 37 12.58 4.88 2.89
C ILE A 37 13.84 4.76 3.76
N PRO A 38 14.39 5.89 4.28
CA PRO A 38 15.46 5.85 5.26
C PRO A 38 15.05 5.01 6.47
N LEU A 39 15.93 4.14 6.94
CA LEU A 39 15.67 3.32 8.12
C LEU A 39 15.50 4.21 9.34
N ASN A 40 14.37 4.01 10.02
CA ASN A 40 14.15 4.60 11.32
C ASN A 40 14.57 3.59 12.39
N HIS A 41 15.66 3.89 13.11
CA HIS A 41 16.12 3.06 14.23
C HIS A 41 15.21 3.18 15.47
N ASN A 42 14.28 4.14 15.50
CA ASN A 42 13.30 4.24 16.57
C ASN A 42 12.22 3.16 16.37
N CYS A 43 12.33 2.08 17.14
CA CYS A 43 11.39 0.97 17.16
C CYS A 43 10.78 0.84 18.56
N PRO A 44 9.51 1.25 18.76
CA PRO A 44 8.54 1.74 17.76
C PRO A 44 8.70 3.23 17.40
N PRO A 45 8.12 3.70 16.27
CA PRO A 45 8.42 5.00 15.68
C PRO A 45 7.59 6.16 16.28
N TYR A 46 7.55 6.28 17.61
CA TYR A 46 6.74 7.29 18.30
C TYR A 46 7.02 8.73 17.84
N SER A 47 5.98 9.55 17.77
CA SER A 47 6.12 11.00 17.57
C SER A 47 5.05 11.79 18.32
N THR A 48 5.36 13.04 18.67
CA THR A 48 4.52 13.90 19.51
C THR A 48 3.23 14.36 18.83
N ASP A 49 3.14 14.23 17.52
CA ASP A 49 1.98 14.52 16.68
C ASP A 49 1.05 13.30 16.50
N MET A 50 1.37 12.14 17.07
CA MET A 50 0.53 10.95 16.97
C MET A 50 -0.81 11.14 17.69
N PRO A 51 -1.95 10.90 17.01
CA PRO A 51 -3.23 10.75 17.68
C PRO A 51 -3.17 9.63 18.71
N PHE A 52 -3.90 9.77 19.81
CA PHE A 52 -3.89 8.81 20.92
C PHE A 52 -4.14 7.36 20.46
N ASP A 53 -5.13 7.14 19.58
CA ASP A 53 -5.41 5.80 19.05
C ASP A 53 -4.24 5.19 18.27
N VAL A 54 -3.49 6.01 17.54
CA VAL A 54 -2.31 5.57 16.78
C VAL A 54 -1.20 5.18 17.74
N LEU A 55 -0.97 5.99 18.77
CA LEU A 55 0.02 5.73 19.82
C LEU A 55 -0.28 4.42 20.55
N ILE A 56 -1.54 4.20 20.97
CA ILE A 56 -1.96 2.96 21.63
C ILE A 56 -1.78 1.75 20.71
N GLY A 57 -2.10 1.88 19.42
CA GLY A 57 -1.87 0.83 18.44
C GLY A 57 -0.39 0.41 18.35
N TYR A 58 0.53 1.38 18.25
CA TYR A 58 1.97 1.09 18.25
C TYR A 58 2.45 0.48 19.57
N ILE A 59 1.98 0.97 20.73
CA ILE A 59 2.33 0.37 22.04
C ILE A 59 1.86 -1.09 22.11
N ALA A 60 0.63 -1.37 21.67
CA ALA A 60 0.07 -2.71 21.71
C ALA A 60 0.86 -3.66 20.80
N LEU A 61 1.14 -3.26 19.55
CA LEU A 61 1.90 -4.07 18.61
C LEU A 61 3.36 -4.27 19.04
N ASP A 62 3.97 -3.25 19.64
CA ASP A 62 5.32 -3.36 20.23
C ASP A 62 5.35 -4.32 21.42
N SER A 63 4.31 -4.29 22.25
CA SER A 63 4.18 -5.26 23.33
C SER A 63 4.01 -6.69 22.80
N LEU A 64 3.19 -6.90 21.75
CA LEU A 64 3.02 -8.21 21.12
C LEU A 64 4.35 -8.74 20.56
N THR A 65 5.03 -7.94 19.75
CA THR A 65 6.28 -8.33 19.08
C THR A 65 7.43 -8.64 20.05
N LYS A 66 7.44 -8.03 21.24
CA LYS A 66 8.45 -8.27 22.27
C LYS A 66 8.11 -9.42 23.22
N ASN A 67 6.84 -9.61 23.55
CA ASN A 67 6.45 -10.42 24.72
C ASN A 67 5.58 -11.65 24.40
N VAL A 68 5.00 -11.74 23.21
CA VAL A 68 4.04 -12.80 22.86
C VAL A 68 4.67 -13.76 21.87
N ASP A 69 4.33 -15.05 21.97
CA ASP A 69 4.67 -16.03 20.96
C ASP A 69 3.66 -15.99 19.81
N ILE A 70 4.11 -16.24 18.58
CA ILE A 70 3.22 -16.24 17.43
C ILE A 70 2.13 -17.33 17.56
N ASP A 71 2.43 -18.46 18.19
CA ASP A 71 1.49 -19.55 18.43
C ASP A 71 0.44 -19.19 19.49
N ASP A 72 0.85 -18.47 20.54
CA ASP A 72 -0.05 -17.95 21.58
C ASP A 72 -1.00 -16.89 20.99
N TYR A 73 -0.46 -16.00 20.15
CA TYR A 73 -1.26 -15.02 19.42
C TYR A 73 -2.26 -15.70 18.48
N TYR A 74 -1.82 -16.67 17.69
CA TYR A 74 -2.69 -17.45 16.81
C TYR A 74 -3.82 -18.15 17.59
N SER A 75 -3.48 -18.75 18.73
CA SER A 75 -4.46 -19.40 19.63
C SER A 75 -5.44 -18.39 20.23
N PHE A 76 -4.98 -17.22 20.66
CA PHE A 76 -5.86 -16.13 21.11
C PHE A 76 -6.84 -15.72 20.02
N MET A 77 -6.34 -15.47 18.79
CA MET A 77 -7.15 -15.06 17.66
C MET A 77 -8.20 -16.13 17.31
N ASN A 78 -7.83 -17.41 17.25
CA ASN A 78 -8.77 -18.49 16.93
C ASN A 78 -9.93 -18.66 17.93
N ASN A 79 -9.80 -18.13 19.15
CA ASN A 79 -10.86 -18.12 20.14
C ASN A 79 -11.78 -16.88 20.05
N GLN A 80 -11.49 -15.95 19.15
CA GLN A 80 -12.31 -14.75 18.93
C GLN A 80 -13.38 -14.98 17.86
N THR A 81 -14.48 -14.23 17.97
CA THR A 81 -15.46 -14.02 16.90
C THR A 81 -15.34 -12.58 16.37
N TYR A 82 -16.22 -12.15 15.46
CA TYR A 82 -16.30 -10.75 15.00
C TYR A 82 -16.92 -9.83 16.08
N ASN A 83 -16.30 -9.83 17.26
CA ASN A 83 -16.71 -9.12 18.46
C ASN A 83 -16.06 -7.72 18.53
N ASP A 84 -16.37 -6.98 19.60
CA ASP A 84 -15.92 -5.60 19.76
C ASP A 84 -14.42 -5.49 20.05
N THR A 85 -13.79 -6.54 20.59
CA THR A 85 -12.33 -6.63 20.71
C THR A 85 -11.67 -6.62 19.34
N ILE A 86 -12.11 -7.48 18.41
CA ILE A 86 -11.56 -7.53 17.06
C ILE A 86 -11.81 -6.23 16.31
N LYS A 87 -13.04 -5.69 16.38
CA LYS A 87 -13.36 -4.39 15.78
C LYS A 87 -12.48 -3.26 16.33
N THR A 88 -12.19 -3.27 17.62
CA THR A 88 -11.27 -2.30 18.24
C THR A 88 -9.84 -2.47 17.74
N MET A 89 -9.35 -3.70 17.58
CA MET A 89 -8.05 -3.98 16.96
C MET A 89 -8.00 -3.47 15.51
N MET A 90 -9.05 -3.74 14.72
CA MET A 90 -9.17 -3.25 13.34
C MET A 90 -9.07 -1.72 13.27
N ARG A 91 -9.74 -1.01 14.19
CA ARG A 91 -9.67 0.46 14.29
C ARG A 91 -8.25 0.96 14.51
N TYR A 92 -7.56 0.46 15.54
CA TYR A 92 -6.20 0.91 15.87
C TYR A 92 -5.24 0.63 14.72
N PHE A 93 -5.33 -0.59 14.17
CA PHE A 93 -4.50 -1.02 13.08
C PHE A 93 -4.72 -0.17 11.82
N TYR A 94 -5.98 0.08 11.44
CA TYR A 94 -6.31 0.95 10.31
C TYR A 94 -5.73 2.37 10.50
N LYS A 95 -5.88 2.95 11.70
CA LYS A 95 -5.39 4.30 12.00
C LYS A 95 -3.87 4.39 11.99
N MET A 96 -3.16 3.34 12.43
CA MET A 96 -1.69 3.27 12.34
C MET A 96 -1.20 3.35 10.90
N LEU A 97 -1.79 2.56 10.01
CA LEU A 97 -1.43 2.54 8.59
C LEU A 97 -1.67 3.89 7.90
N GLU A 98 -2.79 4.55 8.22
CA GLU A 98 -3.16 5.81 7.60
C GLU A 98 -2.35 7.00 8.12
N PHE A 99 -1.98 6.99 9.41
CA PHE A 99 -1.30 8.12 10.03
C PHE A 99 0.04 8.46 9.36
N ASN A 100 0.89 7.45 9.18
CA ASN A 100 2.15 7.61 8.48
C ASN A 100 2.61 6.25 7.92
N PRO A 101 2.32 5.95 6.64
CA PRO A 101 2.60 4.65 6.05
C PRO A 101 4.11 4.35 6.01
N GLU A 102 4.96 5.36 5.79
CA GLU A 102 6.42 5.20 5.78
C GLU A 102 6.97 4.77 7.15
N LYS A 103 6.49 5.41 8.24
CA LYS A 103 6.83 5.01 9.62
C LYS A 103 6.37 3.58 9.91
N TYR A 104 5.15 3.23 9.50
CA TYR A 104 4.63 1.89 9.72
C TYR A 104 5.43 0.84 8.93
N LEU A 105 5.74 1.08 7.66
CA LEU A 105 6.54 0.18 6.83
C LEU A 105 7.94 -0.07 7.41
N ASN A 106 8.60 0.98 7.88
CA ASN A 106 9.87 0.83 8.59
C ASN A 106 9.71 -0.03 9.85
N TYR A 107 8.66 0.19 10.65
CA TYR A 107 8.41 -0.57 11.86
C TYR A 107 8.10 -2.05 11.55
N LYS A 108 7.26 -2.30 10.54
CA LYS A 108 6.87 -3.63 10.05
C LYS A 108 8.08 -4.54 9.79
N HIS A 109 9.16 -3.98 9.25
CA HIS A 109 10.36 -4.72 8.79
C HIS A 109 11.66 -4.40 9.55
N SER A 110 11.59 -3.72 10.70
CA SER A 110 12.77 -3.39 11.51
C SER A 110 13.01 -4.35 12.68
N GLY A 111 12.42 -5.56 12.64
CA GLY A 111 12.26 -6.50 13.75
C GLY A 111 13.51 -7.14 14.38
N GLN A 112 14.72 -6.57 14.26
CA GLN A 112 15.90 -7.11 14.95
C GLN A 112 15.91 -6.85 16.47
N ILE A 113 15.04 -5.98 16.98
CA ILE A 113 14.91 -5.71 18.43
C ILE A 113 13.89 -6.64 19.11
N ASN A 114 13.02 -7.27 18.31
CA ASN A 114 11.84 -7.99 18.80
C ASN A 114 12.00 -9.50 18.60
N LYS A 115 11.15 -10.28 19.29
CA LYS A 115 11.12 -11.74 19.15
C LYS A 115 10.62 -12.16 17.77
N TYR A 116 9.65 -11.41 17.22
CA TYR A 116 9.08 -11.58 15.89
C TYR A 116 8.88 -10.23 15.20
N GLU A 117 8.77 -10.21 13.87
CA GLU A 117 8.47 -8.99 13.14
C GLU A 117 7.00 -8.59 13.30
N ALA A 118 6.72 -7.28 13.24
CA ALA A 118 5.33 -6.80 13.24
C ALA A 118 4.54 -7.35 12.04
N MET A 119 5.23 -7.63 10.92
CA MET A 119 4.65 -8.29 9.74
C MET A 119 4.00 -9.64 10.06
N ASP A 120 4.58 -10.45 10.94
CA ASP A 120 4.08 -11.79 11.23
C ASP A 120 2.70 -11.73 11.89
N TYR A 121 2.55 -10.84 12.88
CA TYR A 121 1.27 -10.57 13.55
C TYR A 121 0.25 -9.93 12.60
N GLU A 122 0.70 -8.99 11.77
CA GLU A 122 -0.13 -8.31 10.79
C GLU A 122 -0.78 -9.29 9.80
N HIS A 123 0.00 -10.19 9.19
CA HIS A 123 -0.52 -11.17 8.24
C HIS A 123 -1.54 -12.11 8.89
N LEU A 124 -1.25 -12.61 10.10
CA LEU A 124 -2.19 -13.43 10.86
C LEU A 124 -3.48 -12.66 11.19
N PHE A 125 -3.37 -11.37 11.51
CA PHE A 125 -4.53 -10.54 11.82
C PHE A 125 -5.44 -10.35 10.60
N TYR A 126 -4.88 -10.07 9.42
CA TYR A 126 -5.68 -9.95 8.19
C TYR A 126 -6.36 -11.25 7.81
N ASP A 127 -5.64 -12.37 7.85
CA ASP A 127 -6.20 -13.68 7.55
C ASP A 127 -7.28 -14.07 8.54
N PHE A 128 -7.11 -13.71 9.81
CA PHE A 128 -8.14 -13.88 10.82
C PHE A 128 -9.40 -13.05 10.50
N VAL A 129 -9.26 -11.73 10.26
CA VAL A 129 -10.39 -10.85 9.93
C VAL A 129 -11.10 -11.35 8.68
N ARG A 130 -10.36 -11.77 7.65
CA ARG A 130 -10.89 -12.37 6.42
C ARG A 130 -11.73 -13.61 6.68
N ARG A 131 -11.41 -14.41 7.70
CA ARG A 131 -12.15 -15.63 8.00
C ARG A 131 -13.45 -15.38 8.77
N ILE A 132 -13.45 -14.37 9.65
CA ILE A 132 -14.54 -14.18 10.62
C ILE A 132 -15.43 -12.97 10.33
N SER A 133 -15.01 -12.04 9.47
CA SER A 133 -15.79 -10.85 9.13
C SER A 133 -17.02 -11.22 8.30
N PRO A 134 -18.17 -10.52 8.50
CA PRO A 134 -19.31 -10.62 7.60
C PRO A 134 -18.99 -10.11 6.18
N GLU A 135 -17.96 -9.27 6.02
CA GLU A 135 -17.49 -8.69 4.76
C GLU A 135 -16.01 -9.08 4.55
N PRO A 136 -15.72 -10.38 4.31
CA PRO A 136 -14.40 -10.97 4.55
C PRO A 136 -13.30 -10.36 3.68
N ILE A 137 -13.51 -10.26 2.37
CA ILE A 137 -12.51 -9.69 1.45
C ILE A 137 -12.48 -8.18 1.60
N LEU A 138 -13.62 -7.50 1.70
CA LEU A 138 -13.68 -6.05 1.83
C LEU A 138 -12.93 -5.57 3.08
N ASP A 139 -13.21 -6.14 4.26
CA ASP A 139 -12.56 -5.72 5.51
C ASP A 139 -11.06 -6.02 5.49
N ALA A 140 -10.66 -7.21 5.03
CA ALA A 140 -9.25 -7.57 4.92
C ALA A 140 -8.52 -6.64 3.93
N SER A 141 -9.14 -6.34 2.77
CA SER A 141 -8.60 -5.40 1.79
C SER A 141 -8.48 -3.99 2.35
N LEU A 142 -9.50 -3.50 3.04
CA LEU A 142 -9.48 -2.18 3.68
C LEU A 142 -8.41 -2.08 4.76
N LEU A 143 -8.14 -3.16 5.49
CA LEU A 143 -7.08 -3.19 6.50
C LEU A 143 -5.70 -3.28 5.86
N ALA A 144 -5.47 -4.22 4.95
CA ALA A 144 -4.14 -4.50 4.40
C ALA A 144 -3.67 -3.45 3.38
N SER A 145 -4.57 -2.68 2.77
CA SER A 145 -4.18 -1.69 1.76
C SER A 145 -3.55 -0.46 2.40
N PHE A 146 -2.42 -0.03 1.87
CA PHE A 146 -1.82 1.27 2.19
C PHE A 146 -2.44 2.40 1.37
N VAL A 147 -2.83 2.11 0.12
CA VAL A 147 -3.42 3.06 -0.81
C VAL A 147 -4.66 2.42 -1.45
N ILE A 148 -5.75 3.17 -1.54
CA ILE A 148 -6.95 2.76 -2.29
C ILE A 148 -7.31 3.90 -3.24
N ALA A 149 -7.28 3.63 -4.54
CA ALA A 149 -7.43 4.67 -5.54
C ALA A 149 -8.21 4.19 -6.76
N LYS A 150 -8.89 5.15 -7.39
CA LYS A 150 -9.27 5.04 -8.80
C LYS A 150 -8.16 5.64 -9.64
N ILE A 151 -7.73 4.88 -10.63
CA ILE A 151 -6.66 5.25 -11.54
C ILE A 151 -7.12 5.13 -12.98
N THR A 152 -6.51 5.90 -13.87
CA THR A 152 -6.64 5.75 -15.32
C THR A 152 -5.28 5.38 -15.90
N VAL A 153 -5.22 4.24 -16.59
CA VAL A 153 -3.96 3.71 -17.14
C VAL A 153 -3.48 4.64 -18.25
N ASN A 154 -2.25 5.12 -18.11
CA ASN A 154 -1.60 5.95 -19.12
C ASN A 154 -0.80 5.09 -20.09
N SER A 155 0.05 4.21 -19.56
CA SER A 155 0.89 3.32 -20.37
C SER A 155 1.15 2.00 -19.68
N VAL A 156 1.42 0.99 -20.51
CA VAL A 156 1.75 -0.38 -20.09
C VAL A 156 3.03 -0.78 -20.80
N TYR A 157 4.02 -1.22 -20.02
CA TYR A 157 5.28 -1.73 -20.54
C TYR A 157 5.45 -3.18 -20.11
N ASN A 158 5.37 -4.09 -21.08
CA ASN A 158 5.52 -5.52 -20.84
C ASN A 158 6.99 -5.91 -20.92
N TYR A 159 7.44 -6.74 -19.98
CA TYR A 159 8.78 -7.31 -19.99
C TYR A 159 8.76 -8.75 -19.51
N ASN A 160 9.84 -9.47 -19.85
CA ASN A 160 10.04 -10.84 -19.42
C ASN A 160 11.38 -10.96 -18.70
N ASP A 161 11.32 -11.24 -17.41
CA ASP A 161 12.46 -11.55 -16.57
C ASP A 161 12.73 -13.06 -16.61
N SER A 162 13.75 -13.46 -17.39
CA SER A 162 14.10 -14.86 -17.56
C SER A 162 14.75 -15.47 -16.31
N ILE A 163 15.34 -14.64 -15.43
CA ILE A 163 16.05 -15.05 -14.21
C ILE A 163 15.14 -15.09 -12.99
N ALA A 164 13.99 -14.40 -13.02
CA ALA A 164 13.01 -14.44 -11.94
C ALA A 164 12.58 -15.88 -11.60
N ARG A 165 12.55 -16.21 -10.30
CA ARG A 165 12.12 -17.55 -9.82
C ARG A 165 10.62 -17.80 -10.07
N SER A 166 9.83 -16.73 -10.05
CA SER A 166 8.38 -16.72 -10.25
C SER A 166 7.99 -15.37 -10.87
N ALA A 167 6.80 -15.28 -11.48
CA ALA A 167 6.33 -14.03 -12.09
C ALA A 167 7.28 -13.50 -13.18
N LYS A 168 7.63 -14.37 -14.14
CA LYS A 168 8.60 -14.05 -15.20
C LYS A 168 8.03 -13.04 -16.19
N THR A 169 6.73 -13.10 -16.45
CA THR A 169 6.06 -12.17 -17.36
C THR A 169 5.34 -11.10 -16.56
N ALA A 170 5.81 -9.87 -16.66
CA ALA A 170 5.26 -8.76 -15.90
C ALA A 170 5.05 -7.51 -16.78
N SER A 171 4.21 -6.63 -16.26
CA SER A 171 3.82 -5.38 -16.89
C SER A 171 4.02 -4.26 -15.88
N ILE A 172 4.80 -3.25 -16.29
CA ILE A 172 4.91 -2.01 -15.55
C ILE A 172 3.79 -1.08 -16.02
N ILE A 173 2.91 -0.73 -15.10
CA ILE A 173 1.76 0.13 -15.32
C ILE A 173 2.09 1.54 -14.84
N THR A 174 1.93 2.52 -15.72
CA THR A 174 1.91 3.94 -15.35
C THR A 174 0.49 4.43 -15.44
N ALA A 175 -0.04 5.02 -14.36
CA ALA A 175 -1.42 5.47 -14.30
C ALA A 175 -1.57 6.83 -13.62
N TYR A 176 -2.57 7.58 -14.02
CA TYR A 176 -2.99 8.80 -13.33
C TYR A 176 -3.92 8.43 -12.17
N ILE A 177 -3.80 9.14 -11.05
CA ILE A 177 -4.69 8.96 -9.90
C ILE A 177 -5.88 9.92 -10.06
N ASP A 178 -7.04 9.37 -10.41
CA ASP A 178 -8.27 10.14 -10.57
C ASP A 178 -8.84 10.56 -9.22
N SER A 179 -8.77 9.65 -8.25
CA SER A 179 -9.24 9.89 -6.88
C SER A 179 -8.56 8.95 -5.89
N LEU A 180 -8.38 9.43 -4.66
CA LEU A 180 -7.78 8.69 -3.56
C LEU A 180 -8.80 8.54 -2.43
N ILE A 181 -9.09 7.31 -2.01
CA ILE A 181 -10.00 7.03 -0.88
C ILE A 181 -9.22 6.83 0.41
N LYS A 182 -8.11 6.11 0.35
CA LYS A 182 -7.28 5.79 1.51
C LYS A 182 -5.81 6.05 1.19
N GLY A 183 -5.10 6.56 2.18
CA GLY A 183 -3.65 6.60 2.20
C GLY A 183 -3.04 7.79 1.48
N LYS A 184 -1.74 7.69 1.24
CA LYS A 184 -0.94 8.64 0.46
C LYS A 184 0.06 7.82 -0.37
N VAL A 185 0.20 8.16 -1.64
CA VAL A 185 1.22 7.56 -2.49
C VAL A 185 2.59 8.13 -2.11
N ILE A 186 3.53 7.25 -1.73
CA ILE A 186 4.88 7.61 -1.28
C ILE A 186 5.77 8.05 -2.44
N SER A 187 5.61 7.45 -3.63
CA SER A 187 6.39 7.77 -4.83
C SER A 187 5.47 8.24 -5.96
N GLU A 188 5.60 9.51 -6.35
CA GLU A 188 4.96 10.06 -7.55
C GLU A 188 5.89 9.87 -8.75
N CYS A 189 5.33 9.72 -9.96
CA CYS A 189 6.17 9.55 -11.15
C CYS A 189 6.93 10.87 -11.46
N PRO A 190 8.16 10.76 -12.00
CA PRO A 190 9.10 11.88 -12.13
C PRO A 190 8.72 12.94 -13.18
N ASN A 191 7.69 12.67 -14.00
CA ASN A 191 7.30 13.54 -15.10
C ASN A 191 5.91 14.12 -14.81
N PRO A 192 5.81 15.34 -14.24
CA PRO A 192 4.53 16.04 -14.21
C PRO A 192 4.05 16.31 -15.66
N PRO A 193 2.74 16.41 -15.89
CA PRO A 193 2.22 16.78 -17.20
C PRO A 193 2.76 18.17 -17.61
N ILE A 194 2.84 18.36 -18.93
CA ILE A 194 3.30 19.56 -19.63
C ILE A 194 2.74 20.83 -18.96
N ILE A 195 3.58 21.87 -18.86
CA ILE A 195 3.26 23.20 -18.30
C ILE A 195 1.88 23.66 -18.81
N GLY A 196 0.92 23.79 -17.89
CA GLY A 196 -0.45 24.23 -18.18
C GLY A 196 -1.55 23.24 -17.81
N SER A 197 -1.21 21.98 -17.49
CA SER A 197 -2.17 21.01 -16.93
C SER A 197 -2.15 21.07 -15.39
N PRO A 198 -3.30 20.93 -14.69
CA PRO A 198 -3.31 20.72 -13.25
C PRO A 198 -2.34 19.57 -12.90
N ILE A 199 -1.61 19.70 -11.78
CA ILE A 199 -0.66 18.68 -11.31
C ILE A 199 -1.43 17.36 -11.13
N GLN A 200 -1.35 16.50 -12.14
CA GLN A 200 -2.04 15.22 -12.12
C GLN A 200 -1.12 14.24 -11.39
N LYS A 201 -1.54 13.86 -10.17
CA LYS A 201 -0.84 12.82 -9.42
C LYS A 201 -0.84 11.54 -10.23
N CYS A 202 0.25 10.81 -10.18
CA CYS A 202 0.38 9.54 -10.89
C CYS A 202 1.02 8.50 -9.99
N ILE A 203 0.78 7.24 -10.34
CA ILE A 203 1.29 6.06 -9.68
C ILE A 203 1.90 5.15 -10.74
N LYS A 204 2.99 4.49 -10.38
CA LYS A 204 3.63 3.50 -11.21
C LYS A 204 3.78 2.23 -10.37
N PHE A 205 3.30 1.10 -10.88
CA PHE A 205 3.27 -0.17 -10.17
C PHE A 205 3.42 -1.33 -11.16
N GLU A 206 3.65 -2.52 -10.67
CA GLU A 206 3.83 -3.70 -11.50
C GLU A 206 2.69 -4.71 -11.29
N ILE A 207 2.38 -5.47 -12.33
CA ILE A 207 1.51 -6.64 -12.27
C ILE A 207 2.21 -7.79 -12.98
N ALA A 208 2.16 -9.00 -12.42
CA ALA A 208 2.64 -10.19 -13.13
C ALA A 208 1.48 -11.04 -13.63
N LYS A 209 1.63 -11.59 -14.83
CA LYS A 209 0.59 -12.40 -15.49
C LYS A 209 0.24 -13.63 -14.66
N GLU A 210 1.24 -14.26 -14.05
CA GLU A 210 1.11 -15.45 -13.23
C GLU A 210 0.33 -15.21 -11.92
N TRP A 211 0.04 -13.95 -11.57
CA TRP A 211 -0.79 -13.65 -10.41
C TRP A 211 -2.28 -13.85 -10.66
N PHE A 212 -2.73 -13.83 -11.93
CA PHE A 212 -4.13 -13.90 -12.30
C PHE A 212 -4.55 -15.33 -12.67
N THR A 213 -4.50 -16.24 -11.71
CA THR A 213 -4.87 -17.66 -11.91
C THR A 213 -6.30 -17.85 -12.45
N TYR A 214 -7.23 -16.97 -12.08
CA TYR A 214 -8.64 -17.04 -12.51
C TYR A 214 -8.92 -16.27 -13.80
N ASN A 215 -7.99 -15.42 -14.24
CA ASN A 215 -8.09 -14.68 -15.49
C ASN A 215 -6.67 -14.53 -16.07
N PRO A 216 -6.09 -15.60 -16.63
CA PRO A 216 -4.69 -15.60 -17.06
C PRO A 216 -4.42 -14.61 -18.19
N ASP A 217 -5.46 -14.16 -18.90
CA ASP A 217 -5.38 -13.17 -19.97
C ASP A 217 -5.71 -11.75 -19.49
N PHE A 218 -5.79 -11.54 -18.17
CA PHE A 218 -5.99 -10.20 -17.61
C PHE A 218 -4.82 -9.29 -18.00
N GLU A 219 -5.16 -8.17 -18.62
CA GLU A 219 -4.24 -7.07 -18.91
C GLU A 219 -4.93 -5.76 -18.55
N MET A 220 -4.16 -4.81 -18.03
CA MET A 220 -4.64 -3.45 -17.87
C MET A 220 -4.53 -2.72 -19.21
N ILE A 221 -5.59 -2.02 -19.61
CA ILE A 221 -5.69 -1.40 -20.95
C ILE A 221 -5.40 0.11 -20.84
N PRO A 222 -4.48 0.67 -21.65
CA PRO A 222 -4.27 2.12 -21.74
C PRO A 222 -5.58 2.88 -22.02
N GLY A 223 -5.81 3.97 -21.28
CA GLY A 223 -7.01 4.79 -21.33
C GLY A 223 -8.18 4.26 -20.50
N GLN A 224 -8.14 3.02 -20.00
CA GLN A 224 -9.18 2.48 -19.14
C GLN A 224 -8.92 2.83 -17.66
N SER A 225 -10.01 3.13 -16.94
CA SER A 225 -9.96 3.34 -15.50
C SER A 225 -10.13 2.05 -14.72
N TYR A 226 -9.47 1.96 -13.58
CA TYR A 226 -9.53 0.84 -12.65
C TYR A 226 -9.63 1.36 -11.22
N PHE A 227 -10.31 0.61 -10.38
CA PHE A 227 -10.29 0.77 -8.95
C PHE A 227 -9.35 -0.27 -8.34
N VAL A 228 -8.36 0.17 -7.57
CA VAL A 228 -7.27 -0.69 -7.10
C VAL A 228 -6.98 -0.46 -5.62
N PHE A 229 -6.84 -1.57 -4.91
CA PHE A 229 -6.30 -1.64 -3.55
C PHE A 229 -4.81 -1.96 -3.68
N PHE A 230 -3.95 -1.13 -3.08
CA PHE A 230 -2.50 -1.26 -3.19
C PHE A 230 -1.86 -1.57 -1.85
N ASP A 231 -0.80 -2.38 -1.91
CA ASP A 231 0.09 -2.72 -0.81
C ASP A 231 1.54 -2.39 -1.17
N TYR A 232 2.35 -2.10 -0.14
CA TYR A 232 3.77 -1.87 -0.26
C TYR A 232 4.53 -3.11 0.18
N ARG A 233 5.42 -3.60 -0.69
CA ARG A 233 6.24 -4.78 -0.42
C ARG A 233 7.70 -4.41 -0.32
N LEU A 234 8.36 -4.93 0.70
CA LEU A 234 9.81 -4.82 0.86
C LEU A 234 10.48 -5.61 -0.28
N ILE A 235 11.32 -4.93 -1.05
CA ILE A 235 12.24 -5.58 -2.00
C ILE A 235 13.48 -6.02 -1.22
N CYS A 236 14.09 -5.08 -0.51
CA CYS A 236 15.25 -5.36 0.31
C CYS A 236 15.53 -4.24 1.31
N LYS A 237 16.58 -4.45 2.11
CA LYS A 237 17.03 -3.54 3.15
C LYS A 237 18.56 -3.45 3.13
N THR A 238 19.09 -2.25 3.33
CA THR A 238 20.51 -1.96 3.57
C THR A 238 20.71 -1.56 5.04
N GLU A 239 21.90 -1.13 5.42
CA GLU A 239 22.17 -0.61 6.77
C GLU A 239 21.44 0.71 7.05
N THR A 240 21.12 1.49 6.01
CA THR A 240 20.57 2.84 6.13
C THR A 240 19.16 2.99 5.59
N SER A 241 18.69 2.07 4.75
CA SER A 241 17.45 2.27 3.99
C SER A 241 16.69 0.97 3.74
N SER A 242 15.38 1.06 3.60
CA SER A 242 14.51 0.00 3.08
C SER A 242 13.98 0.39 1.71
N TYR A 243 14.03 -0.54 0.76
CA TYR A 243 13.55 -0.35 -0.59
C TYR A 243 12.23 -1.09 -0.75
N PHE A 244 11.20 -0.34 -1.10
CA PHE A 244 9.84 -0.86 -1.26
C PHE A 244 9.36 -0.67 -2.68
N THR A 245 8.41 -1.49 -3.07
CA THR A 245 7.65 -1.36 -4.30
C THR A 245 6.16 -1.39 -3.98
N ILE A 246 5.33 -0.93 -4.92
CA ILE A 246 3.87 -0.92 -4.78
C ILE A 246 3.26 -1.89 -5.77
N PHE A 247 2.32 -2.71 -5.27
CA PHE A 247 1.60 -3.69 -6.06
C PHE A 247 0.11 -3.64 -5.72
N PRO A 248 -0.76 -4.12 -6.62
CA PRO A 248 -2.11 -4.48 -6.22
C PRO A 248 -2.08 -5.48 -5.07
N LEU A 249 -2.95 -5.25 -4.09
CA LEU A 249 -3.09 -6.11 -2.93
C LEU A 249 -3.55 -7.49 -3.37
N ARG A 250 -2.88 -8.53 -2.88
CA ARG A 250 -3.20 -9.92 -3.21
C ARG A 250 -3.53 -10.72 -1.96
N PHE A 251 -4.68 -11.39 -2.01
CA PHE A 251 -5.02 -12.48 -1.11
C PHE A 251 -5.02 -13.80 -1.90
N VAL A 252 -4.72 -14.90 -1.22
CA VAL A 252 -4.67 -16.24 -1.84
C VAL A 252 -5.97 -16.59 -2.59
N ASP A 253 -7.12 -16.12 -2.09
CA ASP A 253 -8.43 -16.43 -2.66
C ASP A 253 -9.03 -15.29 -3.49
N SER A 254 -8.32 -14.17 -3.66
CA SER A 254 -8.80 -13.09 -4.53
C SER A 254 -8.64 -13.48 -5.99
N LYS A 255 -9.76 -13.52 -6.69
CA LYS A 255 -9.88 -13.79 -8.12
C LYS A 255 -9.61 -12.54 -8.97
N THR A 256 -9.78 -11.35 -8.39
CA THR A 256 -9.52 -10.08 -9.08
C THR A 256 -8.14 -9.51 -8.78
N ASN A 257 -7.41 -10.08 -7.80
CA ASN A 257 -6.18 -9.48 -7.22
C ASN A 257 -6.38 -8.02 -6.82
N SER A 258 -7.57 -7.70 -6.32
CA SER A 258 -8.00 -6.36 -5.90
C SER A 258 -7.90 -5.27 -6.98
N ILE A 259 -8.06 -5.65 -8.25
CA ILE A 259 -8.14 -4.76 -9.40
C ILE A 259 -9.52 -4.90 -10.03
N TYR A 260 -10.27 -3.79 -10.08
CA TYR A 260 -11.64 -3.79 -10.59
C TYR A 260 -11.76 -2.79 -11.74
N PRO A 261 -12.03 -3.25 -12.98
CA PRO A 261 -12.20 -2.34 -14.11
C PRO A 261 -13.42 -1.45 -13.92
N VAL A 262 -13.30 -0.20 -14.41
CA VAL A 262 -14.42 0.74 -14.48
C VAL A 262 -14.90 0.81 -15.93
N ILE A 263 -16.14 0.43 -16.18
CA ILE A 263 -16.78 0.41 -17.50
C ILE A 263 -18.12 1.12 -17.39
N ASP A 264 -18.40 2.07 -18.29
CA ASP A 264 -19.66 2.82 -18.33
C ASP A 264 -20.07 3.38 -16.95
N ASN A 265 -19.12 4.04 -16.28
CA ASN A 265 -19.29 4.61 -14.94
C ASN A 265 -19.67 3.60 -13.84
N SER A 266 -19.34 2.33 -14.02
CA SER A 266 -19.62 1.26 -13.07
C SER A 266 -18.36 0.45 -12.76
N ILE A 267 -18.21 0.02 -11.50
CA ILE A 267 -17.18 -0.92 -11.08
C ILE A 267 -17.65 -2.34 -11.43
N ILE A 268 -16.79 -3.10 -12.11
CA ILE A 268 -17.05 -4.49 -12.47
C ILE A 268 -16.28 -5.42 -11.53
N ASP A 269 -17.00 -6.10 -10.66
CA ASP A 269 -16.48 -7.14 -9.77
C ASP A 269 -17.14 -8.48 -10.12
N ILE A 270 -16.64 -9.14 -11.16
CA ILE A 270 -17.26 -10.35 -11.73
C ILE A 270 -17.49 -11.49 -10.73
N HIS A 271 -16.82 -11.45 -9.58
CA HIS A 271 -16.93 -12.45 -8.53
C HIS A 271 -17.63 -11.95 -7.27
N ASN A 272 -18.09 -10.70 -7.26
CA ASN A 272 -18.67 -10.04 -6.11
C ASN A 272 -17.80 -10.21 -4.85
N GLU A 273 -16.48 -10.09 -5.00
CA GLU A 273 -15.53 -10.27 -3.90
C GLU A 273 -15.79 -9.25 -2.79
N LEU A 274 -16.19 -8.04 -3.17
CA LEU A 274 -16.44 -6.94 -2.23
C LEU A 274 -17.85 -6.94 -1.63
N GLY A 275 -18.74 -7.84 -2.05
CA GLY A 275 -20.10 -7.97 -1.51
C GLY A 275 -21.12 -6.96 -2.05
N PHE A 276 -20.75 -6.08 -2.98
CA PHE A 276 -21.62 -5.00 -3.49
C PHE A 276 -22.39 -5.31 -4.78
N GLY A 277 -22.31 -6.55 -5.27
CA GLY A 277 -22.80 -6.99 -6.57
C GLY A 277 -21.70 -6.99 -7.63
N THR A 278 -22.02 -7.54 -8.82
CA THR A 278 -21.02 -7.73 -9.88
C THR A 278 -20.84 -6.52 -10.79
N ASN A 279 -21.79 -5.59 -10.75
CA ASN A 279 -21.79 -4.35 -11.51
C ASN A 279 -22.49 -3.30 -10.64
N ILE A 280 -21.73 -2.28 -10.23
CA ILE A 280 -22.22 -1.24 -9.32
C ILE A 280 -21.82 0.14 -9.83
N ASP A 281 -22.77 1.07 -9.83
CA ASP A 281 -22.51 2.47 -10.15
C ASP A 281 -21.37 3.00 -9.28
N ILE A 282 -20.44 3.74 -9.91
CA ILE A 282 -19.20 4.14 -9.27
C ILE A 282 -19.45 5.01 -8.03
N ASN A 283 -20.43 5.92 -8.05
CA ASN A 283 -20.71 6.81 -6.93
C ASN A 283 -21.28 6.03 -5.75
N THR A 284 -22.16 5.07 -6.04
CA THR A 284 -22.70 4.14 -5.03
C THR A 284 -21.56 3.34 -4.40
N PHE A 285 -20.64 2.81 -5.21
CA PHE A 285 -19.47 2.09 -4.73
C PHE A 285 -18.59 2.95 -3.81
N TYR A 286 -18.25 4.18 -4.21
CA TYR A 286 -17.48 5.12 -3.36
C TYR A 286 -18.15 5.34 -2.01
N ASN A 287 -19.46 5.56 -2.01
CA ASN A 287 -20.22 5.80 -0.78
C ASN A 287 -20.19 4.57 0.14
N LEU A 288 -20.31 3.36 -0.40
CA LEU A 288 -20.24 2.12 0.38
C LEU A 288 -18.84 1.91 0.99
N ILE A 289 -17.78 2.10 0.19
CA ILE A 289 -16.40 2.02 0.68
C ILE A 289 -16.16 3.05 1.79
N GLN A 290 -16.50 4.33 1.57
CA GLN A 290 -16.30 5.38 2.57
C GLN A 290 -17.11 5.12 3.83
N THR A 291 -18.35 4.64 3.69
CA THR A 291 -19.19 4.24 4.83
C THR A 291 -18.49 3.15 5.64
N ARG A 292 -17.94 2.13 4.97
CA ARG A 292 -17.24 1.04 5.66
C ARG A 292 -15.94 1.50 6.33
N VAL A 293 -15.15 2.33 5.67
CA VAL A 293 -13.95 2.97 6.25
C VAL A 293 -14.33 3.76 7.52
N ASN A 294 -15.39 4.55 7.45
CA ASN A 294 -15.86 5.34 8.58
C ASN A 294 -16.36 4.45 9.73
N GLN A 295 -16.99 3.31 9.44
CA GLN A 295 -17.35 2.32 10.47
C GLN A 295 -16.09 1.77 11.16
N ILE A 296 -15.09 1.31 10.39
CA ILE A 296 -13.84 0.76 10.95
C ILE A 296 -13.12 1.77 11.84
N LYS A 297 -13.02 3.03 11.38
CA LYS A 297 -12.38 4.13 12.13
C LYS A 297 -13.07 4.46 13.46
N ASN A 298 -14.35 4.14 13.58
CA ASN A 298 -15.20 4.53 14.70
C ASN A 298 -15.72 3.34 15.51
N PHE A 299 -15.20 2.13 15.31
CA PHE A 299 -15.53 1.00 16.19
C PHE A 299 -15.23 1.34 17.64
N THR A 300 -16.16 1.04 18.53
CA THR A 300 -16.00 1.23 19.97
C THR A 300 -15.74 -0.10 20.66
N PRO A 301 -14.97 -0.11 21.77
CA PRO A 301 -14.87 -1.27 22.64
C PRO A 301 -16.21 -1.72 23.21
#